data_AF-A0A5C7ZSB1-F1
#
_entry.id   AF-A0A5C7ZSB1-F1
#
_cell.length_a   1.000
_cell.length_b   1.000
_cell.length_c   1.000
_cell.angle_alpha   90.00
_cell.angle_beta   90.00
_cell.angle_gamma   90.00
#
_symmetry.space_group_name_H-M   'P 1'
#
loop_
_entity.id
_entity.type
_entity.pdbx_description
1 polymer ?
#
loop_
_entity_poly.entity_id
_entity_poly.type
_entity_poly.pdbx_seq_one_letter_code
_entity_poly.pdbx_strand_id
1 'polypeptide(L)'
;MTVSLRELRLEASMLPGAPTKLNARVFATLLIGISRSLWADGLPLEDGRYAGGPVLVFQLTEAQKASIEHFRTCHLDNFRTMNVYTPYVFTLTASQSEALMARTGFSPLRFEVYETYRGFNEAGPHWNLALRFSENEIEVPLNLLRTDQEAAAEHRMQGWKTSNPCFPALDGP
;
A
#
# COMPACT_ATOMS: atom_id res chain seq x y z
N MET A 1 -25.60 -54.99 -22.92
CA MET A 1 -24.97 -56.30 -22.65
C MET A 1 -23.83 -56.06 -21.68
N THR A 2 -23.63 -56.71 -20.55
CA THR A 2 -24.43 -57.59 -19.68
C THR A 2 -23.72 -57.53 -18.32
N VAL A 3 -24.51 -57.63 -17.27
CA VAL A 3 -24.20 -57.66 -15.82
C VAL A 3 -23.11 -58.70 -15.45
N SER A 4 -22.28 -58.45 -14.42
CA SER A 4 -22.39 -59.18 -13.12
C SER A 4 -21.15 -59.17 -12.22
N LEU A 5 -21.46 -58.93 -10.94
CA LEU A 5 -20.71 -59.06 -9.69
C LEU A 5 -19.89 -60.36 -9.51
N ARG A 6 -18.85 -60.27 -8.69
CA ARG A 6 -18.57 -61.23 -7.61
C ARG A 6 -17.87 -60.56 -6.43
N GLU A 7 -18.58 -60.51 -5.30
CA GLU A 7 -18.00 -60.46 -3.96
C GLU A 7 -17.24 -61.77 -3.68
N LEU A 8 -16.15 -61.70 -2.92
CA LEU A 8 -15.64 -62.84 -2.15
C LEU A 8 -15.18 -62.36 -0.77
N ARG A 9 -15.78 -63.03 0.21
CA ARG A 9 -15.75 -62.89 1.66
C ARG A 9 -14.37 -62.77 2.32
N LEU A 10 -14.41 -62.08 3.47
CA LEU A 10 -13.55 -62.22 4.65
C LEU A 10 -13.15 -63.68 4.93
N GLU A 11 -11.89 -63.88 5.35
CA GLU A 11 -11.60 -64.64 6.57
C GLU A 11 -10.49 -63.94 7.35
N ALA A 12 -10.83 -63.59 8.59
CA ALA A 12 -9.91 -63.15 9.62
C ALA A 12 -9.42 -64.39 10.38
N SER A 13 -8.12 -64.64 10.36
CA SER A 13 -7.47 -65.52 11.32
C SER A 13 -6.86 -64.69 12.45
N MET A 14 -7.57 -64.65 13.57
CA MET A 14 -7.01 -64.32 14.88
C MET A 14 -6.12 -65.48 15.36
N LEU A 15 -4.98 -65.19 15.97
CA LEU A 15 -4.45 -65.84 17.18
C LEU A 15 -3.37 -64.91 17.80
N PRO A 16 -3.09 -65.03 19.12
CA PRO A 16 -3.00 -63.90 20.03
C PRO A 16 -1.59 -63.71 20.63
N GLY A 17 -1.36 -62.55 21.27
CA GLY A 17 -0.25 -62.38 22.21
C GLY A 17 0.54 -61.08 22.05
N ALA A 18 -0.01 -59.98 22.57
CA ALA A 18 0.78 -58.83 23.00
C ALA A 18 1.54 -59.21 24.31
N PRO A 19 2.65 -58.54 24.74
CA PRO A 19 2.64 -57.08 24.88
C PRO A 19 3.97 -56.33 24.63
N THR A 20 3.78 -55.02 24.39
CA THR A 20 4.64 -53.91 24.82
C THR A 20 6.13 -53.95 24.46
N LYS A 21 6.51 -53.20 23.42
CA LYS A 21 7.46 -52.08 23.56
C LYS A 21 7.04 -50.93 22.66
N LEU A 22 6.47 -49.93 23.31
CA LEU A 22 6.32 -48.56 22.83
C LEU A 22 7.71 -48.03 22.47
N ASN A 23 8.01 -47.82 21.19
CA ASN A 23 9.12 -46.96 20.79
C ASN A 23 8.60 -46.01 19.72
N ALA A 24 8.31 -44.81 20.22
CA ALA A 24 7.88 -43.64 19.51
C ALA A 24 8.78 -43.39 18.29
N ARG A 25 8.25 -43.62 17.10
CA ARG A 25 8.79 -42.98 15.90
C ARG A 25 8.27 -41.54 15.89
N VAL A 26 9.15 -40.66 16.33
CA VAL A 26 9.14 -39.22 16.14
C VAL A 26 8.77 -38.92 14.69
N PHE A 27 7.50 -38.55 14.44
CA PHE A 27 7.11 -37.91 13.20
C PHE A 27 7.56 -36.46 13.30
N ALA A 28 8.80 -36.26 12.85
CA ALA A 28 9.38 -34.97 12.64
C ALA A 28 8.64 -34.28 11.47
N THR A 29 8.16 -33.08 11.78
CA THR A 29 8.13 -31.93 10.87
C THR A 29 7.14 -31.96 9.72
N LEU A 30 5.97 -31.35 9.95
CA LEU A 30 5.45 -30.39 8.99
C LEU A 30 4.95 -29.18 9.76
N LEU A 31 5.87 -28.24 10.00
CA LEU A 31 5.55 -26.85 10.26
C LEU A 31 4.77 -26.35 9.04
N ILE A 32 3.44 -26.46 9.09
CA ILE A 32 2.57 -25.77 8.15
C ILE A 32 2.81 -24.29 8.43
N GLY A 33 3.58 -23.69 7.52
CA GLY A 33 3.92 -22.30 7.52
C GLY A 33 2.65 -21.50 7.65
N ILE A 34 2.46 -20.92 8.84
CA ILE A 34 1.67 -19.72 8.98
C ILE A 34 2.42 -18.74 8.08
N SER A 35 1.96 -18.60 6.83
CA SER A 35 2.33 -17.50 5.95
C SER A 35 1.81 -16.26 6.66
N ARG A 36 2.59 -15.78 7.63
CA ARG A 36 2.55 -14.39 8.03
C ARG A 36 2.78 -13.66 6.72
N SER A 37 1.73 -13.08 6.17
CA SER A 37 1.91 -11.89 5.36
C SER A 37 2.66 -10.93 6.26
N LEU A 38 3.99 -10.98 6.19
CA LEU A 38 4.81 -9.84 6.52
C LEU A 38 4.38 -8.82 5.48
N TRP A 39 3.37 -8.04 5.83
CA TRP A 39 3.17 -6.72 5.25
C TRP A 39 4.44 -5.97 5.62
N ALA A 40 5.49 -6.17 4.83
CA ALA A 40 6.65 -5.30 4.87
C ALA A 40 6.10 -3.89 4.72
N ASP A 41 6.54 -2.99 5.60
CA ASP A 41 6.10 -1.61 5.75
C ASP A 41 6.22 -0.83 4.43
N GLY A 42 5.28 -1.03 3.51
CA GLY A 42 5.33 -0.49 2.17
C GLY A 42 3.99 -0.58 1.45
N LEU A 43 3.77 0.33 0.50
CA LEU A 43 2.56 0.33 -0.31
C LEU A 43 2.50 -0.95 -1.16
N PRO A 44 1.31 -1.59 -1.26
CA PRO A 44 1.11 -2.69 -2.20
C PRO A 44 1.13 -2.12 -3.63
N LEU A 45 2.31 -2.16 -4.25
CA LEU A 45 2.52 -1.72 -5.63
C LEU A 45 2.69 -2.91 -6.57
N GLU A 46 2.02 -2.88 -7.71
CA GLU A 46 2.19 -3.80 -8.85
C GLU A 46 2.51 -2.96 -10.09
N ASP A 47 3.66 -3.19 -10.71
CA ASP A 47 4.17 -2.41 -11.85
C ASP A 47 4.14 -0.88 -11.62
N GLY A 48 4.44 -0.45 -10.39
CA GLY A 48 4.43 0.96 -9.99
C GLY A 48 3.04 1.56 -9.75
N ARG A 49 1.97 0.77 -9.82
CA ARG A 49 0.59 1.19 -9.55
C ARG A 49 0.08 0.62 -8.24
N TYR A 50 -0.91 1.25 -7.63
CA TYR A 50 -1.50 0.75 -6.39
C TYR A 50 -2.36 -0.49 -6.64
N ALA A 51 -2.04 -1.57 -5.94
CA ALA A 51 -2.76 -2.84 -5.99
C ALA A 51 -3.62 -3.09 -4.72
N GLY A 52 -3.59 -2.17 -3.76
CA GLY A 52 -4.22 -2.34 -2.44
C GLY A 52 -5.70 -2.00 -2.36
N GLY A 53 -6.35 -1.60 -3.46
CA GLY A 53 -7.75 -1.18 -3.42
C GLY A 53 -8.18 -0.25 -4.57
N PRO A 54 -9.36 0.37 -4.43
CA PRO A 54 -9.91 1.25 -5.46
C PRO A 54 -9.12 2.56 -5.54
N VAL A 55 -9.03 3.08 -6.76
CA VAL A 55 -8.27 4.29 -7.10
C VAL A 55 -9.08 5.22 -8.01
N LEU A 56 -8.74 6.50 -8.00
CA LEU A 56 -9.09 7.43 -9.08
C LEU A 56 -7.83 7.84 -9.84
N VAL A 57 -7.93 7.86 -11.17
CA VAL A 57 -6.83 8.30 -12.05
C VAL A 57 -7.18 9.67 -12.60
N PHE A 58 -6.23 10.59 -12.53
CA PHE A 58 -6.37 11.94 -13.05
C PHE A 58 -5.23 12.28 -14.01
N GLN A 59 -5.58 12.95 -15.10
CA GLN A 59 -4.60 13.60 -15.97
C GLN A 59 -4.03 14.84 -15.28
N LEU A 60 -2.72 14.97 -15.32
CA LEU A 60 -1.98 16.12 -14.82
C LEU A 60 -2.08 17.28 -15.79
N THR A 61 -2.35 18.47 -15.24
CA THR A 61 -2.18 19.72 -15.98
C THR A 61 -0.69 20.08 -16.10
N GLU A 62 -0.34 20.95 -17.06
CA GLU A 62 1.03 21.47 -17.18
C GLU A 62 1.49 22.17 -15.90
N ALA A 63 0.60 22.91 -15.24
CA ALA A 63 0.91 23.59 -13.97
C ALA A 63 1.23 22.59 -12.85
N GLN A 64 0.46 21.50 -12.76
CA GLN A 64 0.74 20.43 -11.79
C GLN A 64 2.07 19.72 -12.08
N LYS A 65 2.37 19.42 -13.35
CA LYS A 65 3.66 18.84 -13.75
C LYS A 65 4.83 19.76 -13.36
N ALA A 66 4.69 21.06 -13.62
CA ALA A 66 5.70 22.05 -13.24
C ALA A 66 5.89 22.15 -11.72
N SER A 67 4.81 22.06 -10.94
CA SER A 67 4.89 22.06 -9.47
C SER A 67 5.63 20.83 -8.93
N ILE A 68 5.32 19.63 -9.44
CA ILE A 68 6.01 18.39 -9.05
C ILE A 68 7.51 18.49 -9.39
N GLU A 69 7.85 19.01 -10.57
CA GLU A 69 9.23 19.18 -11.00
C GLU A 69 10.00 20.21 -10.15
N HIS A 70 9.33 21.29 -9.75
CA HIS A 70 9.88 22.28 -8.83
C HIS A 70 10.22 21.65 -7.47
N PHE A 71 9.28 20.90 -6.90
CA PHE A 71 9.52 20.18 -5.65
C PHE A 71 10.72 19.25 -5.76
N ARG A 72 10.78 18.46 -6.84
CA ARG A 72 11.84 17.48 -7.07
C ARG A 72 13.21 18.16 -7.05
N THR A 73 13.35 19.25 -7.81
CA THR A 73 14.59 20.01 -7.88
C THR A 73 14.99 20.56 -6.50
N CYS A 74 14.05 21.23 -5.82
CA CYS A 74 14.33 21.79 -4.51
C CYS A 74 14.63 20.72 -3.43
N HIS A 75 13.89 19.60 -3.44
CA HIS A 75 14.10 18.50 -2.51
C HIS A 75 15.47 17.85 -2.71
N LEU A 76 15.90 17.64 -3.96
CA LEU A 76 17.23 17.13 -4.28
C LEU A 76 18.34 18.07 -3.81
N ASP A 77 18.16 19.38 -4.02
CA ASP A 77 19.13 20.40 -3.59
C ASP A 77 19.28 20.45 -2.06
N ASN A 78 18.23 20.09 -1.32
CA ASN A 78 18.16 20.21 0.14
C ASN A 78 18.01 18.87 0.87
N PHE A 79 18.24 17.72 0.22
CA PHE A 79 17.76 16.40 0.69
C PHE A 79 18.15 16.08 2.15
N ARG A 80 19.33 16.54 2.59
CA ARG A 80 19.87 16.32 3.95
C ARG A 80 19.04 16.97 5.05
N THR A 81 18.30 18.02 4.73
CA THR A 81 17.52 18.83 5.67
C THR A 81 16.03 18.74 5.43
N MET A 82 15.59 18.11 4.34
CA MET A 82 14.17 18.09 3.93
C MET A 82 13.33 17.05 4.67
N ASN A 83 13.95 16.02 5.25
CA ASN A 83 13.26 14.93 5.95
C ASN A 83 12.53 15.32 7.24
N VAL A 84 12.73 16.55 7.74
CA VAL A 84 12.00 17.09 8.91
C VAL A 84 10.77 17.90 8.53
N TYR A 85 10.57 18.16 7.24
CA TYR A 85 9.45 18.93 6.72
C TYR A 85 8.40 17.99 6.15
N THR A 86 7.13 18.35 6.31
CA THR A 86 6.04 17.60 5.70
C THR A 86 6.17 17.67 4.17
N PRO A 87 6.09 16.54 3.46
CA PRO A 87 6.08 16.54 2.00
C PRO A 87 4.71 17.04 1.51
N TYR A 88 4.65 18.31 1.11
CA TYR A 88 3.48 18.87 0.43
C TYR A 88 3.83 19.03 -1.03
N VAL A 89 3.13 18.31 -1.92
CA VAL A 89 3.65 18.16 -3.29
C VAL A 89 2.61 18.43 -4.36
N PHE A 90 1.32 18.40 -4.01
CA PHE A 90 0.28 18.43 -5.02
C PHE A 90 -1.08 18.83 -4.48
N THR A 91 -1.79 19.62 -5.30
CA THR A 91 -3.18 19.99 -5.11
C THR A 91 -3.95 19.54 -6.34
N LEU A 92 -5.09 18.89 -6.12
CA LEU A 92 -6.03 18.57 -7.21
C LEU A 92 -6.60 19.88 -7.78
N THR A 93 -6.86 19.91 -9.09
CA THR A 93 -7.67 21.00 -9.66
C THR A 93 -9.08 20.97 -9.07
N ALA A 94 -9.84 22.06 -9.20
CA ALA A 94 -11.22 22.11 -8.73
C ALA A 94 -12.06 20.92 -9.28
N SER A 95 -11.94 20.63 -10.57
CA SER A 95 -12.66 19.50 -11.20
C SER A 95 -12.22 18.13 -10.70
N GLN A 96 -10.92 17.94 -10.45
CA GLN A 96 -10.38 16.70 -9.89
C GLN A 96 -10.85 16.52 -8.42
N SER A 97 -10.83 17.61 -7.65
CA SER A 97 -11.32 17.65 -6.26
C SER A 97 -12.81 17.35 -6.18
N GLU A 98 -13.63 17.90 -7.08
CA GLU A 98 -15.06 17.59 -7.18
C GLU A 98 -15.29 16.11 -7.52
N ALA A 99 -14.52 15.56 -8.46
CA ALA A 99 -14.61 14.15 -8.82
C ALA A 99 -14.23 13.23 -7.65
N LEU A 100 -13.20 13.60 -6.87
CA LEU A 100 -12.83 12.86 -5.67
C LEU A 100 -13.93 12.94 -4.60
N MET A 101 -14.37 14.16 -4.28
CA MET A 101 -15.46 14.44 -3.35
C MET A 101 -16.73 13.63 -3.66
N ALA A 102 -17.10 13.54 -4.93
CA ALA A 102 -18.27 12.76 -5.36
C ALA A 102 -18.14 11.25 -5.09
N ARG A 103 -16.91 10.72 -4.94
CA ARG A 103 -16.63 9.30 -4.65
C ARG A 103 -16.46 9.01 -3.17
N THR A 104 -15.88 9.94 -2.41
CA THR A 104 -15.42 9.68 -1.03
C THR A 104 -16.16 10.52 0.01
N GLY A 105 -16.93 11.52 -0.40
CA GLY A 105 -17.64 12.45 0.51
C GLY A 105 -16.75 13.54 1.12
N PHE A 106 -15.46 13.55 0.82
CA PHE A 106 -14.50 14.60 1.16
C PHE A 106 -13.35 14.62 0.15
N SER A 107 -12.64 15.73 0.01
CA SER A 107 -11.44 15.83 -0.82
C SER A 107 -10.36 16.56 -0.02
N PRO A 108 -9.23 15.92 0.28
CA PRO A 108 -8.11 16.58 0.95
C PRO A 108 -7.60 17.77 0.14
N LEU A 109 -7.08 18.77 0.85
CA LEU A 109 -6.49 19.94 0.20
C LEU A 109 -5.14 19.63 -0.44
N ARG A 110 -4.39 18.69 0.13
CA ARG A 110 -3.00 18.42 -0.25
C ARG A 110 -2.74 16.92 -0.29
N PHE A 111 -1.90 16.55 -1.25
CA PHE A 111 -1.47 15.19 -1.49
C PHE A 111 0.05 15.10 -1.48
N GLU A 112 0.52 13.94 -1.03
CA GLU A 112 1.91 13.56 -1.14
C GLU A 112 2.13 12.82 -2.47
N VAL A 113 3.04 13.33 -3.30
CA VAL A 113 3.32 12.73 -4.62
C VAL A 113 4.47 11.76 -4.54
N TYR A 114 4.25 10.57 -5.09
CA TYR A 114 5.28 9.56 -5.30
C TYR A 114 5.43 9.26 -6.79
N GLU A 115 6.64 9.44 -7.32
CA GLU A 115 6.97 9.14 -8.71
C GLU A 115 7.42 7.68 -8.88
N THR A 116 6.47 6.76 -8.81
CA THR A 116 6.74 5.31 -8.90
C THR A 116 7.33 4.92 -10.26
N TYR A 117 6.95 5.60 -11.35
CA TYR A 117 7.53 5.35 -12.69
C TYR A 117 9.04 5.65 -12.78
N ARG A 118 9.60 6.40 -11.83
CA ARG A 118 11.03 6.70 -11.74
C ARG A 118 11.78 5.82 -10.73
N GLY A 119 11.11 4.81 -10.17
CA GLY A 119 11.71 3.86 -9.22
C GLY A 119 11.68 4.33 -7.76
N PHE A 120 10.97 5.42 -7.43
CA PHE A 120 10.73 5.81 -6.04
C PHE A 120 9.63 4.91 -5.45
N ASN A 121 10.05 3.78 -4.87
CA ASN A 121 9.15 2.76 -4.30
C ASN A 121 9.09 2.76 -2.77
N GLU A 122 9.97 3.53 -2.12
CA GLU A 122 9.90 3.76 -0.67
C GLU A 122 8.91 4.89 -0.40
N ALA A 123 7.64 4.54 -0.28
CA ALA A 123 6.68 5.50 0.23
C ALA A 123 6.89 5.69 1.75
N GLY A 124 7.14 6.93 2.17
CA GLY A 124 7.10 7.36 3.56
C GLY A 124 5.66 7.42 4.10
N PRO A 125 5.42 8.00 5.28
CA PRO A 125 4.13 7.91 5.98
C PRO A 125 2.96 8.28 5.06
N HIS A 126 2.07 7.31 4.81
CA HIS A 126 1.18 7.25 3.66
C HIS A 126 -0.14 8.06 3.84
N TRP A 127 -0.09 9.38 3.90
CA TRP A 127 -1.30 10.21 3.99
C TRP A 127 -1.61 10.86 2.64
N ASN A 128 -2.86 10.71 2.17
CA ASN A 128 -3.38 11.37 0.96
C ASN A 128 -2.43 11.24 -0.25
N LEU A 129 -2.17 10.00 -0.67
CA LEU A 129 -1.21 9.72 -1.73
C LEU A 129 -1.72 10.10 -3.12
N ALA A 130 -0.82 10.64 -3.93
CA ALA A 130 -0.95 10.80 -5.38
C ALA A 130 0.24 10.12 -6.07
N LEU A 131 0.03 8.87 -6.51
CA LEU A 131 1.05 8.08 -7.18
C LEU A 131 1.14 8.50 -8.64
N ARG A 132 2.23 9.18 -9.02
CA ARG A 132 2.54 9.46 -10.43
C ARG A 132 3.16 8.21 -11.03
N PHE A 133 2.36 7.41 -11.71
CA PHE A 133 2.77 6.16 -12.36
C PHE A 133 3.06 6.33 -13.86
N SER A 134 2.81 7.51 -14.42
CA SER A 134 3.20 7.91 -15.76
C SER A 134 3.61 9.39 -15.79
N GLU A 135 4.18 9.86 -16.91
CA GLU A 135 4.53 11.29 -17.03
C GLU A 135 3.32 12.22 -16.94
N ASN A 136 2.13 11.74 -17.29
CA ASN A 136 0.94 12.58 -17.43
C ASN A 136 -0.16 12.26 -16.43
N GLU A 137 -0.04 11.21 -15.63
CA GLU A 137 -1.13 10.75 -14.77
C GLU A 137 -0.70 10.56 -13.33
N ILE A 138 -1.66 10.79 -12.45
CA ILE A 138 -1.59 10.37 -11.06
C ILE A 138 -2.74 9.44 -10.71
N GLU A 139 -2.49 8.58 -9.74
CA GLU A 139 -3.45 7.69 -9.13
C GLU A 139 -3.62 8.07 -7.66
N VAL A 140 -4.86 8.19 -7.22
CA VAL A 140 -5.23 8.51 -5.84
C VAL A 140 -5.90 7.28 -5.23
N PRO A 141 -5.22 6.56 -4.31
CA PRO A 141 -5.79 5.43 -3.57
C PRO A 141 -6.89 5.88 -2.61
N LEU A 142 -8.12 5.42 -2.83
CA LEU A 142 -9.28 5.93 -2.09
C LEU A 142 -9.32 5.45 -0.64
N ASN A 143 -8.80 4.26 -0.36
CA ASN A 143 -8.77 3.68 0.99
C ASN A 143 -7.65 4.24 1.88
N LEU A 144 -6.77 5.08 1.32
CA LEU A 144 -5.67 5.72 2.06
C LEU A 144 -5.91 7.22 2.28
N LEU A 145 -7.11 7.71 1.94
CA LEU A 145 -7.47 9.10 2.15
C LEU A 145 -7.78 9.37 3.62
N ARG A 146 -7.35 10.54 4.06
CA ARG A 146 -7.54 11.13 5.38
C ARG A 146 -8.08 12.53 5.21
N THR A 147 -8.99 12.93 6.09
CA THR A 147 -9.40 14.34 6.18
C THR A 147 -8.22 15.22 6.56
N ASP A 148 -8.26 16.52 6.24
CA ASP A 148 -7.17 17.44 6.59
C ASP A 148 -6.95 17.52 8.12
N GLN A 149 -8.01 17.32 8.91
CA GLN A 149 -7.92 17.26 10.37
C GLN A 149 -7.11 16.04 10.85
N GLU A 150 -7.33 14.87 10.25
CA GLU A 150 -6.59 13.64 10.55
C GLU A 150 -5.13 13.77 10.11
N ALA A 151 -4.88 14.24 8.88
CA ALA A 151 -3.54 14.47 8.37
C ALA A 151 -2.74 15.44 9.25
N ALA A 152 -3.35 16.55 9.69
CA ALA A 152 -2.72 17.50 10.60
C ALA A 152 -2.40 16.91 11.98
N ALA A 153 -3.23 15.97 12.47
CA ALA A 153 -2.95 15.26 13.72
C ALA A 153 -1.75 14.32 13.55
N GLU A 154 -1.67 13.59 12.44
CA GLU A 154 -0.53 12.74 12.11
C GLU A 154 0.78 13.54 11.97
N HIS A 155 0.75 14.70 11.28
CA HIS A 155 1.92 15.59 11.15
C HIS A 155 2.46 16.04 12.50
N ARG A 156 1.56 16.41 13.44
CA ARG A 156 1.96 16.79 14.80
C ARG A 156 2.58 15.64 15.57
N MET A 157 2.05 14.42 15.43
CA MET A 157 2.60 13.23 16.09
C MET A 157 4.00 12.87 15.59
N GLN A 158 4.25 13.03 14.29
CA GLN A 158 5.56 12.78 13.67
C GLN A 158 6.59 13.89 13.94
N GLY A 159 6.16 15.03 14.49
CA GLY A 159 7.04 16.17 14.76
C GLY A 159 7.52 16.90 13.51
N TRP A 160 6.82 16.75 12.38
CA TRP A 160 7.17 17.41 11.14
C TRP A 160 6.86 18.90 11.16
N LYS A 161 7.71 19.66 10.47
CA LYS A 161 7.49 21.08 10.21
C LYS A 161 6.56 21.22 9.01
N THR A 162 5.46 21.94 9.21
CA THR A 162 4.48 22.20 8.15
C THR A 162 4.92 23.30 7.18
N SER A 163 5.98 24.04 7.49
CA SER A 163 6.52 25.07 6.61
C SER A 163 7.59 24.52 5.68
N ASN A 164 7.16 23.95 4.55
CA ASN A 164 8.06 23.33 3.60
C ASN A 164 8.83 24.42 2.81
N PRO A 165 10.18 24.51 2.90
CA PRO A 165 10.94 25.57 2.23
C PRO A 165 10.90 25.47 0.70
N CYS A 166 10.55 24.30 0.14
CA CYS A 166 10.32 24.14 -1.30
C CYS A 166 8.95 24.66 -1.75
N PHE A 167 8.05 24.95 -0.80
CA PHE A 167 6.74 25.53 -1.05
C PHE A 167 6.31 26.47 0.09
N PRO A 168 6.97 27.62 0.27
CA PRO A 168 6.66 28.54 1.37
C PRO A 168 5.24 29.13 1.27
N ALA A 169 4.64 29.12 0.08
CA ALA A 169 3.25 29.55 -0.14
C ALA A 169 2.21 28.55 0.43
N LEU A 170 2.64 27.37 0.88
CA LEU A 170 1.77 26.35 1.51
C LEU A 170 1.80 26.42 3.05
N ASP A 171 2.38 27.47 3.63
CA ASP A 171 2.42 27.68 5.08
C ASP A 171 1.00 27.88 5.65
N GLY A 172 0.57 26.93 6.48
CA GLY A 172 -0.73 26.94 7.18
C GLY A 172 -1.65 25.78 6.77
N PRO A 173 -2.65 25.43 7.62
CA PRO A 173 -3.74 24.54 7.21
C PRO A 173 -4.56 25.17 6.07
#